data_AF-A0A3B4XT26-F1
#
_entry.id   AF-A0A3B4XT26-F1
#
_cell.length_a   1.000
_cell.length_b   1.000
_cell.length_c   1.000
_cell.angle_alpha   90.00
_cell.angle_beta   90.00
_cell.angle_gamma   90.00
#
_symmetry.space_group_name_H-M   'P 1'
#
loop_
_entity.id
_entity.type
_entity.pdbx_description
1 polymer ?
#
loop_
_entity_poly.entity_id
_entity_poly.type
_entity_poly.pdbx_seq_one_letter_code
_entity_poly.pdbx_strand_id
1 'polypeptide(L)'
;QSGLFKMSEASEKASPQNWILLHPAYQQMKDLEVGDSAQVHAAFLVYMDLAEVRQWKEVTCVKIPELQAVLLEGREKEGAPIQTVLPLPVHRSLCHKSIRHVLDRGFPMLLCAVASDSTLVYQRMTDGLVTPDPPVGPFQDVGRRHHRKRRQKN
;
A
#
# COMPACT_ATOMS: atom_id res chain seq x y z
N GLN A 1 38.23 -39.90 43.90
CA GLN A 1 36.93 -39.21 44.09
C GLN A 1 37.17 -37.75 43.76
N SER A 2 36.97 -37.30 42.52
CA SER A 2 35.70 -36.99 41.84
C SER A 2 35.14 -35.61 42.23
N GLY A 3 34.97 -34.74 41.24
CA GLY A 3 34.27 -33.45 41.35
C GLY A 3 34.92 -32.37 40.49
N LEU A 4 35.07 -32.56 39.19
CA LEU A 4 34.13 -32.14 38.13
C LEU A 4 33.96 -30.60 38.04
N PHE A 5 34.75 -30.00 37.16
CA PHE A 5 34.44 -28.71 36.53
C PHE A 5 33.04 -28.79 35.91
N LYS A 6 32.15 -27.87 36.28
CA LYS A 6 30.87 -27.69 35.59
C LYS A 6 30.92 -26.37 34.82
N MET A 7 31.34 -26.46 33.57
CA MET A 7 31.15 -25.41 32.57
C MET A 7 29.80 -25.61 31.89
N SER A 8 29.21 -24.45 31.57
CA SER A 8 28.24 -24.21 30.50
C SER A 8 26.94 -24.99 30.51
N GLU A 9 25.88 -24.30 30.93
CA GLU A 9 24.68 -24.25 30.10
C GLU A 9 24.18 -22.80 30.10
N ALA A 10 24.89 -21.97 29.34
CA ALA A 10 24.31 -20.73 28.88
C ALA A 10 23.18 -21.15 27.93
N SER A 11 21.96 -21.11 28.44
CA SER A 11 20.75 -21.20 27.64
C SER A 11 20.83 -20.08 26.59
N GLU A 12 21.26 -20.45 25.38
CA GLU A 12 20.97 -19.69 24.17
C GLU A 12 19.46 -19.61 24.10
N LYS A 13 18.89 -18.53 24.63
CA LYS A 13 17.53 -18.13 24.31
C LYS A 13 17.51 -17.98 22.80
N ALA A 14 16.98 -18.99 22.11
CA ALA A 14 16.66 -18.90 20.71
C ALA A 14 15.97 -17.55 20.49
N SER A 15 16.60 -16.70 19.69
CA SER A 15 15.99 -15.46 19.23
C SER A 15 14.59 -15.82 18.72
N PRO A 16 13.53 -15.07 19.09
CA PRO A 16 12.19 -15.37 18.63
C PRO A 16 12.26 -15.50 17.11
N GLN A 17 12.02 -16.71 16.62
CA GLN A 17 12.07 -17.02 15.20
C GLN A 17 11.23 -15.97 14.50
N ASN A 18 11.82 -15.27 13.54
CA ASN A 18 11.17 -14.14 12.88
C ASN A 18 9.91 -14.66 12.16
N TRP A 19 8.76 -14.54 12.82
CA TRP A 19 7.50 -15.19 12.45
C TRP A 19 7.05 -14.78 11.05
N ILE A 20 7.41 -13.57 10.61
CA ILE A 20 7.18 -13.08 9.25
C ILE A 20 7.80 -14.03 8.24
N LEU A 21 9.03 -14.49 8.49
CA LEU A 21 9.73 -15.42 7.61
C LEU A 21 9.04 -16.79 7.55
N LEU A 22 8.19 -17.14 8.51
CA LEU A 22 7.47 -18.42 8.51
C LEU A 22 6.02 -18.25 8.01
N HIS A 23 5.55 -17.02 7.81
CA HIS A 23 4.18 -16.77 7.43
C HIS A 23 3.90 -17.26 5.99
N PRO A 24 2.84 -18.05 5.74
CA PRO A 24 2.56 -18.59 4.41
C PRO A 24 2.45 -17.52 3.31
N ALA A 25 1.74 -16.42 3.58
CA ALA A 25 1.64 -15.31 2.62
C ALA A 25 3.00 -14.65 2.34
N TYR A 26 3.90 -14.57 3.33
CA TYR A 26 5.24 -14.02 3.10
C TYR A 26 6.08 -14.95 2.21
N GLN A 27 5.98 -16.26 2.42
CA GLN A 27 6.64 -17.25 1.57
C GLN A 27 6.12 -17.17 0.13
N GLN A 28 4.80 -17.10 -0.07
CA GLN A 28 4.20 -16.90 -1.39
C GLN A 28 4.74 -15.65 -2.09
N MET A 29 4.88 -14.53 -1.37
CA MET A 29 5.44 -13.30 -1.94
C MET A 29 6.93 -13.43 -2.30
N LYS A 30 7.70 -14.21 -1.52
CA LYS A 30 9.10 -14.52 -1.86
C LYS A 30 9.21 -15.38 -3.11
N ASP A 31 8.31 -16.34 -3.29
CA ASP A 31 8.25 -17.23 -4.44
C ASP A 31 7.91 -16.48 -5.76
N LEU A 32 7.43 -15.24 -5.67
CA LEU A 32 7.28 -14.35 -6.83
C LEU A 32 8.63 -13.81 -7.36
N GLU A 33 9.73 -13.99 -6.62
CA GLU A 33 11.10 -13.65 -7.04
C GLU A 33 11.24 -12.20 -7.55
N VAL A 34 10.69 -11.25 -6.78
CA VAL A 34 10.64 -9.82 -7.12
C VAL A 34 12.00 -9.10 -6.95
N GLY A 35 13.01 -9.76 -6.37
CA GLY A 35 14.39 -9.26 -6.25
C GLY A 35 14.59 -8.14 -5.20
N ASP A 36 13.54 -7.37 -4.91
CA ASP A 36 13.52 -6.32 -3.89
C ASP A 36 12.91 -6.84 -2.58
N SER A 37 13.77 -7.24 -1.64
CA SER A 37 13.35 -7.80 -0.34
C SER A 37 12.61 -6.79 0.53
N ALA A 38 12.92 -5.50 0.40
CA ALA A 38 12.25 -4.45 1.14
C ALA A 38 10.84 -4.22 0.61
N GLN A 39 10.63 -4.33 -0.70
CA GLN A 39 9.29 -4.30 -1.29
C GLN A 39 8.47 -5.54 -0.94
N VAL A 40 9.08 -6.73 -0.87
CA VAL A 40 8.41 -7.95 -0.39
C VAL A 40 7.99 -7.80 1.08
N HIS A 41 8.86 -7.24 1.93
CA HIS A 41 8.51 -6.95 3.33
C HIS A 41 7.40 -5.91 3.44
N ALA A 42 7.47 -4.82 2.67
CA ALA A 42 6.41 -3.82 2.61
C ALA A 42 5.08 -4.43 2.15
N ALA A 43 5.08 -5.29 1.13
CA ALA A 43 3.90 -5.98 0.64
C ALA A 43 3.27 -6.87 1.72
N PHE A 44 4.09 -7.52 2.53
CA PHE A 44 3.60 -8.31 3.64
C PHE A 44 2.92 -7.48 4.73
N LEU A 45 3.50 -6.33 5.10
CA LEU A 45 2.86 -5.43 6.07
C LEU A 45 1.51 -4.92 5.56
N VAL A 46 1.43 -4.58 4.28
CA VAL A 46 0.15 -4.17 3.65
C VAL A 46 -0.83 -5.34 3.62
N TYR A 47 -0.39 -6.55 3.30
CA TYR A 47 -1.24 -7.74 3.35
C TYR A 47 -1.85 -7.95 4.74
N MET A 48 -1.05 -7.83 5.80
CA MET A 48 -1.53 -7.96 7.18
C MET A 48 -2.57 -6.90 7.52
N ASP A 49 -2.35 -5.64 7.12
CA ASP A 49 -3.33 -4.57 7.32
C ASP A 49 -4.63 -4.82 6.53
N LEU A 50 -4.53 -5.22 5.27
CA LEU A 50 -5.71 -5.52 4.44
C LEU A 50 -6.49 -6.72 5.00
N ALA A 51 -5.82 -7.84 5.29
CA ALA A 51 -6.47 -9.09 5.68
C ALA A 51 -6.95 -9.09 7.14
N GLU A 52 -6.14 -8.59 8.09
CA GLU A 52 -6.42 -8.73 9.52
C GLU A 52 -7.08 -7.49 10.12
N VAL A 53 -6.60 -6.29 9.74
CA VAL A 53 -7.10 -5.03 10.33
C VAL A 53 -8.35 -4.54 9.59
N ARG A 54 -8.27 -4.47 8.25
CA ARG A 54 -9.36 -4.01 7.38
C ARG A 54 -10.31 -5.13 6.96
N GLN A 55 -9.95 -6.38 7.24
CA GLN A 55 -10.76 -7.57 6.96
C GLN A 55 -11.20 -7.76 5.50
N TRP A 56 -10.36 -7.32 4.56
CA TRP A 56 -10.56 -7.55 3.14
C TRP A 56 -10.65 -9.05 2.84
N LYS A 57 -11.42 -9.39 1.81
CA LYS A 57 -11.66 -10.76 1.37
C LYS A 57 -10.78 -11.07 0.16
N GLU A 58 -10.40 -12.34 0.05
CA GLU A 58 -9.67 -12.87 -1.11
C GLU A 58 -8.37 -12.09 -1.39
N VAL A 59 -7.63 -11.70 -0.35
CA VAL A 59 -6.37 -10.98 -0.52
C VAL A 59 -5.30 -11.93 -1.06
N THR A 60 -4.86 -11.68 -2.28
CA THR A 60 -3.82 -12.47 -2.98
C THR A 60 -2.66 -11.58 -3.39
N CYS A 61 -1.51 -12.18 -3.69
CA CYS A 61 -0.33 -11.48 -4.17
C CYS A 61 0.07 -11.94 -5.57
N VAL A 62 0.46 -11.01 -6.43
CA VAL A 62 0.90 -11.27 -7.81
C VAL A 62 2.15 -10.46 -8.15
N LYS A 63 2.98 -10.97 -9.06
CA LYS A 63 4.14 -10.23 -9.57
C LYS A 63 3.71 -9.23 -10.64
N ILE A 64 4.29 -8.04 -10.62
CA ILE A 64 4.30 -7.10 -11.75
C ILE A 64 5.70 -7.13 -12.39
N PRO A 65 5.88 -7.82 -13.53
CA PRO A 65 7.18 -7.93 -14.19
C PRO A 65 7.78 -6.58 -14.57
N GLU A 66 6.96 -5.63 -15.02
CA GLU A 66 7.39 -4.30 -15.48
C GLU A 66 8.02 -3.48 -14.36
N LEU A 67 7.60 -3.73 -13.12
CA LEU A 67 8.09 -3.03 -11.94
C LEU A 67 9.06 -3.86 -11.12
N GLN A 68 9.13 -5.18 -11.32
CA GLN A 68 9.74 -6.09 -10.35
C GLN A 68 9.21 -5.73 -8.95
N ALA A 69 7.90 -5.91 -8.76
CA ALA A 69 7.20 -5.60 -7.52
C ALA A 69 6.09 -6.63 -7.27
N VAL A 70 5.81 -6.89 -6.00
CA VAL A 70 4.61 -7.58 -5.54
C VAL A 70 3.45 -6.60 -5.54
N LEU A 71 2.32 -7.02 -6.09
CA LEU A 71 1.05 -6.33 -6.03
C LEU A 71 0.09 -7.16 -5.19
N LEU A 72 -0.80 -6.50 -4.46
CA LEU A 72 -1.88 -7.16 -3.76
C LEU A 72 -3.19 -6.93 -4.48
N GLU A 73 -4.02 -7.96 -4.56
CA GLU A 73 -5.37 -7.91 -5.10
C GLU A 73 -6.32 -8.42 -4.04
N GLY A 74 -7.48 -7.79 -3.88
CA GLY A 74 -8.46 -8.23 -2.90
C GLY A 74 -9.74 -7.41 -2.94
N ARG A 75 -10.72 -7.78 -2.11
CA ARG A 75 -12.02 -7.12 -2.06
C ARG A 75 -12.22 -6.48 -0.69
N GLU A 76 -12.61 -5.21 -0.67
CA GLU A 76 -12.87 -4.50 0.59
C GLU A 76 -14.00 -5.14 1.41
N LYS A 77 -14.97 -5.75 0.74
CA LYS A 77 -16.05 -6.53 1.33
C LYS A 77 -16.53 -7.60 0.34
N GLU A 78 -17.28 -8.57 0.83
CA GLU A 78 -17.85 -9.62 -0.01
C GLU A 78 -18.69 -9.04 -1.15
N GLY A 79 -18.50 -9.56 -2.37
CA GLY A 79 -19.15 -9.07 -3.58
C GLY A 79 -18.64 -7.73 -4.14
N ALA A 80 -17.76 -7.01 -3.44
CA ALA A 80 -17.15 -5.79 -3.97
C ALA A 80 -16.18 -6.11 -5.13
N PRO A 81 -15.96 -5.19 -6.08
CA PRO A 81 -14.94 -5.36 -7.11
C PRO A 81 -13.55 -5.63 -6.51
N ILE A 82 -12.74 -6.40 -7.22
CA ILE A 82 -11.33 -6.57 -6.87
C ILE A 82 -10.64 -5.21 -7.02
N GLN A 83 -9.92 -4.81 -5.98
CA GLN A 83 -9.05 -3.65 -5.98
C GLN A 83 -7.59 -4.09 -5.95
N THR A 84 -6.76 -3.28 -6.56
CA THR A 84 -5.34 -3.50 -6.68
C THR A 84 -4.59 -2.53 -5.77
N VAL A 85 -3.68 -3.04 -4.95
CA VAL A 85 -2.87 -2.26 -4.03
C VAL A 85 -1.38 -2.48 -4.33
N LEU A 86 -0.65 -1.40 -4.60
CA LEU A 86 0.81 -1.40 -4.80
C LEU A 86 1.52 -0.95 -3.51
N PRO A 87 2.19 -1.87 -2.79
CA PRO A 87 3.04 -1.55 -1.66
C PRO A 87 4.33 -0.88 -2.14
N LEU A 88 4.60 0.33 -1.65
CA LEU A 88 5.76 1.12 -1.98
C LEU A 88 6.55 1.47 -0.71
N PRO A 89 7.70 0.83 -0.45
CA PRO A 89 8.55 1.23 0.67
C PRO A 89 9.13 2.63 0.45
N VAL A 90 9.25 3.43 1.52
CA VAL A 90 9.64 4.86 1.46
C VAL A 90 10.97 5.15 0.77
N HIS A 91 11.91 4.20 0.72
CA HIS A 91 13.20 4.38 0.07
C HIS A 91 13.17 4.05 -1.44
N ARG A 92 12.07 3.50 -1.94
CA ARG A 92 11.89 3.17 -3.35
C ARG A 92 11.14 4.30 -4.05
N SER A 93 11.73 4.82 -5.12
CA SER A 93 11.06 5.81 -5.97
C SER A 93 10.24 5.13 -7.06
N LEU A 94 9.13 5.77 -7.44
CA LEU A 94 8.36 5.44 -8.65
C LEU A 94 8.39 6.65 -9.59
N CYS A 95 8.30 6.37 -10.90
CA CYS A 95 8.06 7.40 -11.90
C CYS A 95 6.66 7.25 -12.51
N HIS A 96 6.18 8.28 -13.20
CA HIS A 96 4.88 8.24 -13.86
C HIS A 96 4.75 7.08 -14.86
N LYS A 97 5.81 6.75 -15.59
CA LYS A 97 5.84 5.60 -16.51
C LYS A 97 5.60 4.29 -15.75
N SER A 98 6.20 4.13 -14.58
CA SER A 98 6.00 2.95 -13.72
C SER A 98 4.56 2.81 -13.25
N ILE A 99 3.95 3.90 -12.79
CA ILE A 99 2.56 3.92 -12.34
C ILE A 99 1.61 3.58 -13.49
N ARG A 100 1.91 4.06 -14.70
CA ARG A 100 1.11 3.78 -15.90
C ARG A 100 0.96 2.29 -16.19
N HIS A 101 2.03 1.50 -16.07
CA HIS A 101 1.97 0.04 -16.29
C HIS A 101 0.94 -0.65 -15.40
N VAL A 102 0.63 -0.09 -14.22
CA VAL A 102 -0.39 -0.68 -13.36
C VAL A 102 -1.78 -0.08 -13.57
N LEU A 103 -1.88 1.21 -13.88
CA LEU A 103 -3.15 1.84 -14.24
C LEU A 103 -3.73 1.30 -15.56
N ASP A 104 -2.88 0.92 -16.52
CA ASP A 104 -3.30 0.33 -17.80
C ASP A 104 -4.06 -1.00 -17.65
N ARG A 105 -4.09 -1.59 -16.45
CA ARG A 105 -4.93 -2.74 -16.13
C ARG A 105 -6.43 -2.39 -16.02
N GLY A 106 -6.78 -1.11 -16.12
CA GLY A 106 -8.16 -0.64 -16.27
C GLY A 106 -8.92 -0.38 -14.97
N PHE A 107 -8.29 -0.54 -13.81
CA PHE A 107 -8.93 -0.33 -12.50
C PHE A 107 -8.20 0.74 -11.68
N PRO A 108 -8.93 1.50 -10.84
CA PRO A 108 -8.31 2.36 -9.84
C PRO A 108 -7.37 1.55 -8.95
N MET A 109 -6.17 2.07 -8.76
CA MET A 109 -5.15 1.46 -7.91
C MET A 109 -5.09 2.21 -6.57
N LEU A 110 -4.82 1.50 -5.49
CA LEU A 110 -4.30 2.10 -4.26
C LEU A 110 -2.78 1.99 -4.25
N LEU A 111 -2.08 3.12 -4.16
CA LEU A 111 -0.68 3.15 -3.79
C LEU A 111 -0.60 3.17 -2.26
N CYS A 112 0.12 2.22 -1.66
CA CYS A 112 0.34 2.20 -0.22
C CYS A 112 1.80 2.55 0.08
N ALA A 113 2.05 3.75 0.59
CA ALA A 113 3.37 4.13 1.08
C ALA A 113 3.63 3.46 2.44
N VAL A 114 4.74 2.74 2.54
CA VAL A 114 5.13 1.97 3.73
C VAL A 114 6.39 2.58 4.33
N ALA A 115 6.23 3.21 5.49
CA ALA A 115 7.32 3.79 6.26
C ALA A 115 8.10 2.74 7.05
N SER A 116 9.34 3.08 7.46
CA SER A 116 10.21 2.16 8.21
C SER A 116 9.70 1.81 9.60
N ASP A 117 8.81 2.64 10.16
CA ASP A 117 8.10 2.39 11.41
C ASP A 117 6.81 1.56 11.21
N SER A 118 6.63 1.00 10.02
CA SER A 118 5.44 0.24 9.59
C SER A 118 4.16 1.07 9.43
N THR A 119 4.24 2.40 9.43
CA THR A 119 3.09 3.25 9.09
C THR A 119 2.68 3.05 7.63
N LEU A 120 1.37 2.88 7.40
CA LEU A 120 0.79 2.65 6.08
C LEU A 120 -0.09 3.84 5.67
N VAL A 121 0.17 4.41 4.50
CA VAL A 121 -0.64 5.50 3.92
C VAL A 121 -1.16 5.07 2.56
N TYR A 122 -2.48 5.01 2.43
CA TYR A 122 -3.16 4.62 1.19
C TYR A 122 -3.58 5.86 0.39
N GLN A 123 -3.16 5.91 -0.86
CA GLN A 123 -3.54 6.95 -1.81
C GLN A 123 -4.16 6.30 -3.04
N ARG A 124 -5.34 6.78 -3.43
CA ARG A 124 -5.99 6.34 -4.66
C ARG A 124 -5.33 6.99 -5.88
N MET A 125 -4.95 6.15 -6.83
CA MET A 125 -4.38 6.50 -8.14
C MET A 125 -5.42 6.23 -9.23
N THR A 126 -5.64 7.20 -10.10
CA THR A 126 -6.64 7.16 -11.19
C THR A 126 -6.03 7.64 -12.50
N ASP A 127 -6.51 7.08 -13.60
CA ASP A 127 -6.19 7.57 -14.93
C ASP A 127 -7.05 8.79 -15.28
N GLY A 128 -6.54 9.98 -14.95
CA GLY A 128 -7.19 11.25 -15.28
C GLY A 128 -7.78 11.99 -14.08
N LEU A 129 -8.63 12.98 -14.38
CA LEU A 129 -9.24 13.86 -13.38
C LEU A 129 -10.44 13.17 -12.72
N VAL A 130 -10.50 13.23 -11.40
CA VAL A 130 -11.66 12.80 -10.61
C VAL A 130 -12.46 14.04 -10.23
N THR A 131 -13.76 14.04 -10.50
CA THR A 131 -14.66 15.09 -10.02
C THR A 131 -14.75 15.01 -8.49
N PRO A 132 -14.43 16.08 -7.74
CA PRO A 132 -14.55 16.05 -6.30
C PRO A 132 -16.01 15.93 -5.90
N ASP A 133 -16.26 15.35 -4.72
CA ASP A 133 -17.59 15.37 -4.14
C ASP A 133 -18.05 16.82 -3.94
N PRO A 134 -19.35 17.12 -4.17
CA PRO A 134 -19.89 18.44 -3.89
C PRO A 134 -19.62 18.84 -2.43
N PRO A 135 -19.24 20.09 -2.15
CA PRO A 135 -19.04 20.53 -0.77
C PRO A 135 -20.34 20.38 0.01
N VAL A 136 -20.22 19.87 1.23
CA VAL A 136 -21.34 19.71 2.16
C VAL A 136 -21.63 21.04 2.86
N GLY A 137 -22.79 21.63 2.58
CA GLY A 137 -23.27 22.85 3.24
C GLY A 137 -23.88 23.88 2.29
N PRO A 138 -24.55 24.91 2.81
CA PRO A 138 -25.08 26.00 1.99
C PRO A 138 -23.93 26.77 1.34
N PHE A 139 -23.91 26.81 0.02
CA PHE A 139 -23.06 27.71 -0.74
C PHE A 139 -23.48 29.15 -0.43
N GLN A 140 -22.73 29.84 0.43
CA GLN A 140 -22.79 31.30 0.46
C GLN A 140 -22.03 31.79 -0.77
N ASP A 141 -22.78 32.06 -1.83
CA ASP A 141 -22.29 32.86 -2.94
C ASP A 141 -22.06 34.28 -2.39
N VAL A 142 -20.85 34.55 -1.89
CA VAL A 142 -20.44 35.87 -1.43
C VAL A 142 -20.30 36.72 -2.69
N GLY A 143 -21.45 37.29 -3.08
CA GLY A 143 -21.73 37.80 -4.41
C GLY A 143 -20.54 38.48 -5.06
N ARG A 144 -20.12 37.93 -6.21
CA ARG A 144 -19.24 38.64 -7.14
C ARG A 144 -19.84 40.01 -7.37
N ARG A 145 -19.15 41.06 -6.91
CA ARG A 145 -19.46 42.45 -7.27
C ARG A 145 -19.47 42.54 -8.80
N HIS A 146 -20.66 42.52 -9.38
CA HIS A 146 -20.87 42.89 -10.77
C HIS A 146 -20.45 44.34 -10.92
N HIS A 147 -19.21 44.58 -11.36
CA HIS A 147 -18.78 45.89 -11.85
C HIS A 147 -19.57 46.20 -13.13
N ARG A 148 -20.72 46.85 -12.94
CA ARG A 148 -21.53 47.42 -14.01
C ARG A 148 -20.71 48.51 -14.69
N LYS A 149 -20.04 48.19 -15.80
CA LYS A 149 -19.42 49.18 -16.69
C LYS A 149 -20.52 50.11 -17.21
N ARG A 150 -20.58 51.34 -16.69
CA ARG A 150 -21.37 52.43 -17.28
C ARG A 150 -20.80 52.73 -18.66
N ARG A 151 -21.57 52.45 -19.71
CA ARG A 151 -21.33 53.01 -21.04
C ARG A 151 -21.58 54.51 -20.97
N GLN A 152 -20.54 55.32 -21.18
CA GLN A 152 -20.68 56.72 -21.57
C GLN A 152 -21.40 56.76 -22.92
N LYS A 153 -22.50 57.49 -22.98
CA LYS A 153 -23.15 57.93 -24.22
C LYS A 153 -22.71 59.38 -24.41
N ASN A 154 -22.15 59.68 -25.58
CA ASN A 154 -21.85 61.02 -26.06
C ASN A 154 -23.10 61.92 -26.00
#